data_AF-M2U5I8-F1
#
_entry.id   AF-M2U5I8-F1
#
_cell.length_a   1.000
_cell.length_b   1.000
_cell.length_c   1.000
_cell.angle_alpha   90.00
_cell.angle_beta   90.00
_cell.angle_gamma   90.00
#
_symmetry.space_group_name_H-M   'P 1'
#
loop_
_entity.id
_entity.type
_entity.pdbx_description
1 polymer ?
#
loop_
_entity_poly.entity_id
_entity_poly.type
_entity_poly.pdbx_seq_one_letter_code
_entity_poly.pdbx_strand_id
1 'polypeptide(L)'
;MADFFGSDTDRRGGYNPYGGRDRDMSGRGSGRRGNRGRDWDDDESRGRRGGGRVSGDRLIASDRVEGTRVYDRRGNRLGTIENFMVDKRSGHVEYAILSFGGFLGMGDRHYPLPWDELTYDQDEGGYVVNVTEQDLEEAPSHRAGQNVRYDRNYSNDIRSYYGGMGW
;
A
#
# COMPACT_ATOMS: atom_id res chain seq x y z
N MET A 1 48.55 -24.99 -16.93
CA MET A 1 49.23 -24.62 -15.67
C MET A 1 48.73 -23.23 -15.30
N ALA A 2 47.80 -23.15 -14.34
CA ALA A 2 48.06 -22.71 -12.95
C ALA A 2 47.99 -21.17 -12.90
N ASP A 3 47.20 -20.43 -12.10
CA ASP A 3 46.46 -20.59 -10.82
C ASP A 3 45.26 -19.59 -10.86
N PHE A 4 44.09 -19.71 -10.22
CA PHE A 4 43.64 -20.04 -8.85
C PHE A 4 43.89 -18.93 -7.79
N PHE A 5 42.79 -18.19 -7.48
CA PHE A 5 42.37 -17.58 -6.20
C PHE A 5 42.96 -16.20 -5.88
N GLY A 6 42.13 -15.16 -5.66
CA GLY A 6 41.38 -14.88 -4.43
C GLY A 6 42.24 -13.91 -3.60
N SER A 7 41.82 -12.81 -3.00
CA SER A 7 40.54 -12.25 -2.57
C SER A 7 40.89 -10.84 -2.06
N ASP A 8 40.02 -9.84 -2.21
CA ASP A 8 39.73 -8.99 -1.05
C ASP A 8 38.42 -8.24 -1.23
N THR A 9 37.56 -8.50 -0.25
CA THR A 9 36.21 -7.99 -0.11
C THR A 9 36.24 -6.92 0.96
N ASP A 10 35.97 -5.67 0.62
CA ASP A 10 35.64 -4.66 1.63
C ASP A 10 34.15 -4.36 1.63
N ARG A 11 33.54 -4.90 2.69
CA ARG A 11 32.18 -4.73 3.17
C ARG A 11 31.97 -3.34 3.77
N ARG A 12 30.83 -2.73 3.48
CA ARG A 12 30.06 -1.88 4.41
C ARG A 12 28.59 -2.26 4.16
N GLY A 13 27.92 -3.13 4.93
CA GLY A 13 27.62 -3.02 6.36
C GLY A 13 26.62 -1.86 6.55
N GLY A 14 25.29 -2.00 6.45
CA GLY A 14 24.42 -3.10 6.88
C GLY A 14 23.87 -2.80 8.29
N TYR A 15 23.04 -1.75 8.44
CA TYR A 15 22.39 -1.41 9.71
C TYR A 15 21.31 -2.45 10.02
N ASN A 16 21.45 -3.16 11.15
CA ASN A 16 20.44 -4.06 11.71
C ASN A 16 19.92 -3.50 13.05
N PRO A 17 18.66 -3.04 13.15
CA PRO A 17 18.13 -2.43 14.36
C PRO A 17 17.64 -3.43 15.43
N TYR A 18 17.77 -4.75 15.21
CA TYR A 18 17.35 -5.76 16.19
C TYR A 18 18.51 -6.72 16.51
N GLY A 19 19.54 -6.19 17.18
CA GLY A 19 20.64 -6.98 17.75
C GLY A 19 20.43 -7.18 19.25
N GLY A 20 19.90 -8.33 19.63
CA GLY A 20 19.86 -8.78 21.02
C GLY A 20 21.27 -8.90 21.60
N ARG A 21 21.41 -8.59 22.89
CA ARG A 21 22.67 -8.66 23.63
C ARG A 21 22.90 -10.10 24.10
N ASP A 22 23.98 -10.73 23.64
CA ASP A 22 24.53 -11.90 24.31
C ASP A 22 25.61 -11.49 25.31
N ARG A 23 25.51 -12.06 26.51
CA ARG A 23 26.40 -11.85 27.65
C ARG A 23 27.47 -12.93 27.65
N ASP A 24 28.72 -12.53 27.87
CA ASP A 24 29.74 -13.43 28.39
C ASP A 24 29.57 -13.61 29.90
N MET A 25 29.63 -14.86 30.34
CA MET A 25 29.53 -15.30 31.73
C MET A 25 30.88 -15.27 32.43
N SER A 26 30.92 -14.74 33.66
CA SER A 26 31.72 -15.36 34.73
C SER A 26 31.20 -14.92 36.12
N GLY A 27 31.18 -15.87 37.07
CA GLY A 27 31.26 -15.55 38.50
C GLY A 27 30.04 -15.80 39.39
N ARG A 28 29.91 -17.06 39.85
CA ARG A 28 29.66 -17.51 41.25
C ARG A 28 28.67 -16.73 42.15
N GLY A 29 27.66 -17.42 42.68
CA GLY A 29 26.97 -16.98 43.91
C GLY A 29 25.75 -17.84 44.30
N SER A 30 25.91 -18.64 45.36
CA SER A 30 24.93 -19.51 46.01
C SER A 30 23.71 -18.80 46.63
N GLY A 31 22.52 -19.43 46.64
CA GLY A 31 21.45 -19.04 47.58
C GLY A 31 19.99 -19.43 47.25
N ARG A 32 19.56 -20.59 47.77
CA ARG A 32 18.25 -20.94 48.38
C ARG A 32 16.91 -20.27 47.93
N ARG A 33 15.94 -21.17 47.69
CA ARG A 33 14.48 -21.15 48.01
C ARG A 33 13.53 -20.25 47.20
N GLY A 34 12.57 -20.90 46.51
CA GLY A 34 11.14 -20.64 46.72
C GLY A 34 10.31 -19.99 45.60
N ASN A 35 9.53 -20.83 44.90
CA ASN A 35 8.14 -20.63 44.47
C ASN A 35 7.75 -19.50 43.49
N ARG A 36 7.30 -19.93 42.30
CA ARG A 36 6.27 -19.40 41.37
C ARG A 36 6.77 -19.67 39.93
N GLY A 37 6.20 -20.57 39.14
CA GLY A 37 4.78 -20.73 38.86
C GLY A 37 4.45 -19.89 37.62
N ARG A 38 4.57 -20.49 36.43
CA ARG A 38 3.65 -20.42 35.28
C ARG A 38 4.33 -20.94 34.02
N ASP A 39 3.92 -22.16 33.65
CA ASP A 39 3.89 -22.68 32.29
C ASP A 39 3.32 -21.63 31.33
N TRP A 40 3.98 -21.45 30.19
CA TRP A 40 3.39 -20.81 29.01
C TRP A 40 3.77 -21.65 27.79
N ASP A 41 3.52 -22.95 27.89
CA ASP A 41 3.31 -23.82 26.74
C ASP A 41 1.84 -24.22 26.76
N ASP A 42 1.23 -24.21 25.57
CA ASP A 42 -0.12 -24.66 25.23
C ASP A 42 -1.26 -23.62 25.15
N ASP A 43 -1.92 -23.69 23.99
CA ASP A 43 -3.16 -23.03 23.53
C ASP A 43 -3.02 -21.60 22.96
N GLU A 44 -2.95 -21.50 21.62
CA GLU A 44 -4.18 -21.33 20.85
C GLU A 44 -3.89 -21.30 19.34
N SER A 45 -3.75 -22.50 18.78
CA SER A 45 -4.19 -22.80 17.42
C SER A 45 -5.72 -22.71 17.38
N ARG A 46 -6.27 -21.50 17.42
CA ARG A 46 -7.69 -21.24 17.16
C ARG A 46 -7.87 -19.99 16.30
N GLY A 47 -8.07 -20.27 15.00
CA GLY A 47 -8.96 -19.55 14.11
C GLY A 47 -8.94 -18.02 14.16
N ARG A 48 -7.98 -17.39 13.49
CA ARG A 48 -8.19 -16.03 12.96
C ARG A 48 -9.00 -16.10 11.67
N ARG A 49 -10.29 -16.44 11.80
CA ARG A 49 -11.33 -15.94 10.89
C ARG A 49 -11.57 -14.48 11.26
N GLY A 50 -10.70 -13.60 10.81
CA GLY A 50 -10.92 -12.15 10.85
C GLY A 50 -11.74 -11.72 9.65
N GLY A 51 -13.00 -12.14 9.59
CA GLY A 51 -14.00 -11.42 8.80
C GLY A 51 -14.15 -10.05 9.45
N GLY A 52 -13.35 -9.10 9.01
CA GLY A 52 -13.47 -7.70 9.42
C GLY A 52 -14.86 -7.25 9.00
N ARG A 53 -15.74 -7.11 9.98
CA ARG A 53 -16.97 -6.33 9.80
C ARG A 53 -16.51 -5.00 9.19
N VAL A 54 -17.02 -4.68 8.01
CA VAL A 54 -16.96 -3.31 7.49
C VAL A 54 -17.92 -2.52 8.38
N SER A 55 -17.52 -2.28 9.62
CA SER A 55 -18.11 -1.27 10.47
C SER A 55 -17.82 0.06 9.79
N GLY A 56 -18.75 1.01 9.86
CA GLY A 56 -18.62 2.36 9.29
C GLY A 56 -17.53 3.21 9.95
N ASP A 57 -16.32 2.68 10.02
CA ASP A 57 -15.13 3.35 10.50
C ASP A 57 -14.73 4.35 9.42
N ARG A 58 -14.75 5.64 9.78
CA ARG A 58 -14.39 6.78 8.93
C ARG A 58 -12.98 6.68 8.34
N LEU A 59 -12.16 5.76 8.83
CA LEU A 59 -10.75 5.62 8.50
C LEU A 59 -10.54 4.29 7.79
N ILE A 60 -10.02 4.36 6.56
CA ILE A 60 -9.55 3.21 5.82
C ILE A 60 -8.04 3.08 6.02
N ALA A 61 -7.58 1.88 6.37
CA ALA A 61 -6.15 1.61 6.46
C ALA A 61 -5.53 1.64 5.04
N SER A 62 -4.30 2.14 4.91
CA SER A 62 -3.64 2.34 3.61
C SER A 62 -3.56 1.05 2.78
N ASP A 63 -3.23 -0.05 3.43
CA ASP A 63 -3.16 -1.40 2.86
C ASP A 63 -4.53 -1.95 2.43
N ARG A 64 -5.62 -1.36 2.92
CA ARG A 64 -6.99 -1.67 2.52
C ARG A 64 -7.46 -0.81 1.34
N VAL A 65 -6.80 0.32 1.03
CA VAL A 65 -7.10 1.14 -0.15
C VAL A 65 -6.47 0.52 -1.39
N GLU A 66 -5.19 0.15 -1.30
CA GLU A 66 -4.45 -0.50 -2.38
C GLU A 66 -5.10 -1.84 -2.77
N GLY A 67 -5.19 -2.11 -4.06
CA GLY A 67 -5.86 -3.29 -4.63
C GLY A 67 -7.40 -3.21 -4.63
N THR A 68 -8.02 -2.17 -4.05
CA THR A 68 -9.49 -2.01 -4.10
C THR A 68 -9.95 -1.80 -5.53
N ARG A 69 -11.01 -2.50 -5.93
CA ARG A 69 -11.56 -2.40 -7.29
C ARG A 69 -12.24 -1.05 -7.50
N VAL A 70 -12.15 -0.55 -8.73
CA VAL A 70 -12.85 0.65 -9.16
C VAL A 70 -13.82 0.30 -10.28
N TYR A 71 -15.03 0.83 -10.20
CA TYR A 71 -16.13 0.60 -11.12
C TYR A 71 -16.69 1.93 -11.65
N ASP A 72 -17.25 1.90 -12.84
CA ASP A 72 -18.11 2.99 -13.31
C ASP A 72 -19.53 2.87 -12.71
N ARG A 73 -20.38 3.87 -12.93
CA ARG A 73 -21.79 3.87 -12.47
C ARG A 73 -22.66 2.77 -13.08
N ARG A 74 -22.18 2.06 -14.10
CA ARG A 74 -22.88 0.96 -14.77
C ARG A 74 -22.43 -0.40 -14.23
N GLY A 75 -21.51 -0.42 -13.26
CA GLY A 75 -20.92 -1.64 -12.69
C GLY A 75 -19.80 -2.24 -13.52
N ASN A 76 -19.31 -1.55 -14.57
CA ASN A 76 -18.15 -2.02 -15.32
C ASN A 76 -16.89 -1.78 -14.51
N ARG A 77 -16.06 -2.80 -14.36
CA ARG A 77 -14.78 -2.67 -13.66
C ARG A 77 -13.77 -1.92 -14.53
N LEU A 78 -13.26 -0.81 -14.03
CA LEU A 78 -12.22 -0.01 -14.67
C LEU A 78 -10.82 -0.49 -14.29
N GLY A 79 -10.62 -0.90 -13.03
CA GLY A 79 -9.29 -1.31 -12.57
C GLY A 79 -9.20 -1.52 -11.07
N THR A 80 -8.06 -1.15 -10.50
CA THR A 80 -7.79 -1.17 -9.04
C THR A 80 -7.02 0.06 -8.61
N ILE A 81 -7.18 0.47 -7.36
CA ILE A 81 -6.34 1.50 -6.76
C ILE A 81 -4.94 0.94 -6.53
N GLU A 82 -3.93 1.58 -7.10
CA GLU A 82 -2.53 1.24 -6.87
C GLU A 82 -2.01 1.88 -5.57
N ASN A 83 -2.25 3.17 -5.40
CA ASN A 83 -1.88 3.96 -4.21
C ASN A 83 -2.67 5.28 -4.19
N PHE A 84 -2.36 6.15 -3.23
CA PHE A 84 -2.91 7.50 -3.16
C PHE A 84 -1.84 8.54 -2.85
N MET A 85 -2.09 9.77 -3.30
CA MET A 85 -1.19 10.90 -3.17
C MET A 85 -1.68 11.80 -2.04
N VAL A 86 -0.82 12.03 -1.05
CA VAL A 86 -1.10 12.90 0.08
C VAL A 86 -0.36 14.23 -0.07
N ASP A 87 -1.06 15.35 0.08
CA ASP A 87 -0.42 16.64 0.20
C ASP A 87 0.42 16.69 1.49
N LYS A 88 1.72 16.91 1.33
CA LYS A 88 2.70 16.82 2.43
C LYS A 88 2.52 17.88 3.52
N ARG A 89 1.78 18.97 3.24
CA ARG A 89 1.63 20.10 4.17
C ARG A 89 0.33 20.01 4.97
N SER A 90 -0.77 19.73 4.30
CA SER A 90 -2.10 19.61 4.90
C SER A 90 -2.41 18.20 5.39
N GLY A 91 -1.78 17.17 4.80
CA GLY A 91 -2.07 15.77 5.08
C GLY A 91 -3.34 15.25 4.40
N HIS A 92 -3.95 16.03 3.49
CA HIS A 92 -5.12 15.59 2.73
C HIS A 92 -4.74 14.65 1.60
N VAL A 93 -5.58 13.65 1.35
CA VAL A 93 -5.46 12.81 0.15
C VAL A 93 -6.00 13.61 -1.02
N GLU A 94 -5.15 13.88 -2.00
CA GLU A 94 -5.50 14.67 -3.17
C GLU A 94 -6.00 13.76 -4.31
N TYR A 95 -5.34 12.61 -4.50
CA TYR A 95 -5.61 11.70 -5.60
C TYR A 95 -5.52 10.24 -5.18
N ALA A 96 -6.36 9.40 -5.77
CA ALA A 96 -6.13 7.96 -5.83
C ALA A 96 -5.59 7.61 -7.23
N ILE A 97 -4.59 6.74 -7.31
CA ILE A 97 -4.03 6.30 -8.59
C ILE A 97 -4.75 5.02 -9.01
N LEU A 98 -5.58 5.13 -10.04
CA LEU A 98 -6.21 3.98 -10.70
C LEU A 98 -5.19 3.32 -11.63
N SER A 99 -4.87 2.06 -11.36
CA SER A 99 -4.17 1.19 -12.31
C SER A 99 -5.20 0.55 -13.25
N PHE A 100 -5.02 0.81 -14.54
CA PHE A 100 -5.86 0.36 -15.64
C PHE A 100 -5.00 -0.47 -16.61
N GLY A 101 -5.39 -1.73 -16.85
CA GLY A 101 -4.80 -2.55 -17.92
C GLY A 101 -3.75 -3.62 -17.55
N GLY A 102 -3.67 -4.08 -16.29
CA GLY A 102 -2.61 -5.01 -15.85
C GLY A 102 -2.79 -6.52 -16.02
N PHE A 103 -3.98 -6.98 -16.43
CA PHE A 103 -4.25 -8.42 -16.54
C PHE A 103 -3.93 -9.03 -17.92
N LEU A 104 -3.59 -8.20 -18.92
CA LEU A 104 -3.43 -8.63 -20.32
C LEU A 104 -2.07 -8.30 -20.97
N GLY A 105 -1.06 -7.90 -20.19
CA GLY A 105 0.32 -7.76 -20.69
C GLY A 105 0.58 -6.53 -21.57
N MET A 106 -0.37 -5.59 -21.68
CA MET A 106 -0.15 -4.26 -22.27
C MET A 106 0.00 -3.22 -21.16
N GLY A 107 1.14 -3.26 -20.46
CA GLY A 107 1.65 -2.28 -19.48
C GLY A 107 0.65 -1.37 -18.75
N ASP A 108 0.66 -1.45 -17.42
CA ASP A 108 -0.19 -0.65 -16.55
C ASP A 108 -0.16 0.86 -16.88
N ARG A 109 -1.34 1.43 -17.14
CA ARG A 109 -1.55 2.88 -17.18
C ARG A 109 -2.11 3.34 -15.84
N HIS A 110 -1.56 4.43 -15.35
CA HIS A 110 -1.96 5.06 -14.11
C HIS A 110 -2.75 6.34 -14.40
N TYR A 111 -3.94 6.38 -13.81
CA TYR A 111 -4.92 7.46 -13.92
C TYR A 111 -5.14 8.07 -12.54
N PRO A 112 -4.65 9.30 -12.28
CA PRO A 112 -4.94 9.99 -11.04
C PRO A 112 -6.39 10.45 -11.03
N LEU A 113 -7.16 9.93 -10.08
CA LEU A 113 -8.55 10.31 -9.83
C LEU A 113 -8.59 11.23 -8.61
N PRO A 114 -9.26 12.40 -8.66
CA PRO A 114 -9.45 13.24 -7.48
C PRO A 114 -10.16 12.44 -6.38
N TRP A 115 -9.66 12.51 -5.15
CA TRP A 115 -10.18 11.67 -4.04
C TRP A 115 -11.70 11.83 -3.83
N ASP A 116 -12.20 13.05 -4.01
CA ASP A 116 -13.61 13.39 -3.79
C ASP A 116 -14.57 12.76 -4.82
N GLU A 117 -14.05 12.22 -5.93
CA GLU A 117 -14.85 11.53 -6.95
C GLU A 117 -15.06 10.04 -6.63
N LEU A 118 -14.32 9.48 -5.65
CA LEU A 118 -14.42 8.08 -5.28
C LEU A 118 -15.50 7.87 -4.22
N THR A 119 -16.56 7.16 -4.59
CA THR A 119 -17.59 6.73 -3.62
C THR A 119 -17.39 5.25 -3.29
N TYR A 120 -17.20 4.91 -2.01
CA TYR A 120 -17.12 3.50 -1.62
C TYR A 120 -18.52 2.86 -1.63
N ASP A 121 -18.70 1.83 -2.44
CA ASP A 121 -19.90 1.02 -2.51
C ASP A 121 -19.65 -0.31 -1.76
N GLN A 122 -20.47 -0.56 -0.74
CA GLN A 122 -20.36 -1.75 0.11
C GLN A 122 -20.84 -3.02 -0.58
N ASP A 123 -21.80 -2.91 -1.51
CA ASP A 123 -22.35 -4.05 -2.23
C ASP A 123 -21.34 -4.56 -3.25
N GLU A 124 -20.63 -3.65 -3.93
CA GLU A 124 -19.53 -3.98 -4.84
C GLU A 124 -18.20 -4.28 -4.12
N GLY A 125 -18.07 -3.84 -2.86
CA GLY A 125 -16.83 -3.92 -2.09
C GLY A 125 -15.68 -3.13 -2.76
N GLY A 126 -16.00 -2.01 -3.40
CA GLY A 126 -15.08 -1.23 -4.21
C GLY A 126 -15.49 0.23 -4.32
N TYR A 127 -14.70 1.02 -5.04
CA TYR A 127 -15.02 2.42 -5.32
C TYR A 127 -15.78 2.55 -6.64
N VAL A 128 -16.78 3.42 -6.67
CA VAL A 128 -17.56 3.79 -7.85
C VAL A 128 -17.23 5.23 -8.23
N VAL A 129 -17.02 5.47 -9.52
CA VAL A 129 -16.76 6.78 -10.13
C VAL A 129 -17.71 7.03 -11.32
N ASN A 130 -18.02 8.29 -11.62
CA ASN A 130 -18.74 8.70 -12.85
C ASN A 130 -17.78 8.94 -14.02
N VAL A 131 -16.88 7.99 -14.26
CA VAL A 131 -15.95 8.03 -15.40
C VAL A 131 -16.11 6.70 -16.13
N THR A 132 -16.21 6.74 -17.45
CA THR A 132 -16.26 5.54 -18.29
C THR A 132 -14.86 5.15 -18.75
N GLU A 133 -14.72 3.94 -19.29
CA GLU A 133 -13.47 3.51 -19.93
C GLU A 133 -13.05 4.47 -21.07
N GLN A 134 -14.00 4.97 -21.85
CA GLN A 134 -13.74 5.92 -22.92
C GLN A 134 -13.19 7.25 -22.39
N ASP A 135 -13.74 7.75 -21.28
CA ASP A 135 -13.21 8.97 -20.64
C ASP A 135 -11.77 8.72 -20.17
N LEU A 136 -11.46 7.54 -19.63
CA LEU A 136 -10.08 7.19 -19.26
C LEU A 136 -9.13 7.13 -20.47
N GLU A 137 -9.60 6.88 -21.69
CA GLU A 137 -8.70 6.94 -22.86
C GLU A 137 -8.18 8.36 -23.13
N GLU A 138 -8.97 9.38 -22.80
CA GLU A 138 -8.64 10.79 -23.00
C GLU A 138 -8.09 11.47 -21.73
N ALA A 139 -8.20 10.80 -20.58
CA ALA A 139 -7.79 11.35 -19.29
C ALA A 139 -6.26 11.53 -19.15
N PRO A 140 -5.80 12.54 -18.38
CA PRO A 140 -4.42 12.67 -17.98
C PRO A 140 -3.90 11.39 -17.33
N SER A 141 -2.85 10.80 -17.89
CA SER A 141 -2.29 9.52 -17.44
C SER A 141 -0.80 9.43 -17.60
N HIS A 142 -0.21 8.43 -16.97
CA HIS A 142 1.21 8.11 -17.10
C HIS A 142 1.42 6.59 -17.07
N ARG A 143 2.59 6.14 -17.51
CA ARG A 143 2.95 4.72 -17.43
C ARG A 143 3.34 4.36 -16.00
N ALA A 144 3.02 3.14 -15.57
CA ALA A 144 3.58 2.62 -14.32
C ALA A 144 5.12 2.69 -14.33
N GLY A 145 5.70 3.08 -13.19
CA GLY A 145 7.14 3.27 -13.04
C GLY A 145 7.71 4.56 -13.66
N GLN A 146 6.90 5.36 -14.36
CA GLN A 146 7.32 6.69 -14.82
C GLN A 146 7.50 7.62 -13.62
N ASN A 147 8.62 8.36 -13.59
CA ASN A 147 8.84 9.39 -12.57
C ASN A 147 8.01 10.64 -12.91
N VAL A 148 6.80 10.71 -12.36
CA VAL A 148 5.89 11.85 -12.53
C VAL A 148 6.08 12.84 -11.38
N ARG A 149 6.17 14.12 -11.73
CA ARG A 149 6.12 15.20 -10.75
C ARG A 149 4.66 15.59 -10.52
N TYR A 150 4.15 15.25 -9.35
CA TYR A 150 2.83 15.67 -8.88
C TYR A 150 2.90 17.12 -8.35
N ASP A 151 3.10 18.07 -9.26
CA ASP A 151 3.11 19.49 -8.93
C ASP A 151 1.72 20.13 -9.06
N ARG A 152 1.65 21.43 -8.76
CA ARG A 152 0.40 22.18 -8.81
C ARG A 152 -0.18 22.25 -10.23
N ASN A 153 0.64 22.31 -11.27
CA ASN A 153 0.14 22.38 -12.64
C ASN A 153 -0.50 21.05 -13.03
N TYR A 154 0.18 19.94 -12.76
CA TYR A 154 -0.38 18.60 -12.97
C TYR A 154 -1.70 18.41 -12.20
N SER A 155 -1.72 18.87 -10.95
CA SER A 155 -2.92 18.83 -10.10
C SER A 155 -4.09 19.64 -10.69
N ASN A 156 -3.79 20.81 -11.26
CA ASN A 156 -4.78 21.66 -11.93
C ASN A 156 -5.29 21.02 -13.22
N ASP A 157 -4.42 20.40 -14.02
CA ASP A 157 -4.80 19.73 -15.26
C ASP A 157 -5.77 18.57 -14.99
N ILE A 158 -5.45 17.74 -13.99
CA ILE A 158 -6.33 16.66 -13.52
C ILE A 158 -7.69 17.22 -13.08
N ARG A 159 -7.68 18.20 -12.17
CA ARG A 159 -8.93 18.78 -11.66
C ARG A 159 -9.74 19.48 -12.75
N SER A 160 -9.09 20.11 -13.72
CA SER A 160 -9.76 20.76 -14.84
C SER A 160 -10.42 19.72 -15.74
N TYR A 161 -9.76 18.59 -15.99
CA TYR A 161 -10.31 17.50 -16.79
C TYR A 161 -11.56 16.91 -16.11
N TYR A 162 -11.46 16.50 -14.84
CA TYR A 162 -12.58 15.89 -14.13
C TYR A 162 -13.68 16.89 -13.76
N GLY A 163 -13.32 18.12 -13.37
CA GLY A 163 -14.30 19.18 -13.07
C GLY A 163 -15.09 19.65 -14.29
N GLY A 164 -14.53 19.50 -15.49
CA GLY A 164 -15.22 19.81 -16.75
C GLY A 164 -16.33 18.83 -17.13
N MET A 165 -16.37 17.64 -16.51
CA MET A 165 -17.41 16.63 -16.78
C MET A 165 -18.77 16.92 -16.13
N GLY A 166 -18.86 17.93 -15.24
CA GLY A 166 -20.13 18.40 -14.69
C GLY A 166 -20.80 17.40 -13.73
N TRP A 167 -20.14 17.13 -12.61
CA TRP A 167 -20.61 16.24 -11.55
C TRP A 167 -21.65 16.87 -10.63
#